data_AF-A0A257ADY9-F1
#
_entry.id   AF-A0A257ADY9-F1
#
_cell.length_a   1.000
_cell.length_b   1.000
_cell.length_c   1.000
_cell.angle_alpha   90.00
_cell.angle_beta   90.00
_cell.angle_gamma   90.00
#
_symmetry.space_group_name_H-M   'P 1'
#
loop_
_entity.id
_entity.type
_entity.pdbx_description
1 polymer ?
#
loop_
_entity_poly.entity_id
_entity_poly.type
_entity_poly.pdbx_seq_one_letter_code
_entity_poly.pdbx_strand_id
1 'polypeptide(L)'
;MALHSVRVRGIYSTALSYILSEMGFRIVQPSDTIRERLGLEYLKESPEVDIVDTDGHNGIRVKGLENGVEKIQDTLRDVLYPSIFRRYPLYMNGIYKGVVKEIDYSKRAN
;
A
#
# COMPACT_ATOMS: atom_id res chain seq x y z
N MET A 1 8.13 17.77 -8.99
CA MET A 1 7.42 16.47 -8.95
C MET A 1 7.09 16.20 -7.50
N ALA A 2 5.82 15.93 -7.16
CA ALA A 2 5.43 15.70 -5.77
C ALA A 2 6.08 14.39 -5.29
N LEU A 3 7.04 14.49 -4.37
CA LEU A 3 7.58 13.33 -3.66
C LEU A 3 6.53 12.92 -2.63
N HIS A 4 5.88 11.79 -2.85
CA HIS A 4 4.98 11.22 -1.85
C HIS A 4 5.77 10.55 -0.72
N SER A 5 5.34 10.76 0.52
CA SER A 5 5.91 10.06 1.68
C SER A 5 5.24 8.70 1.84
N VAL A 6 6.06 7.64 1.91
CA VAL A 6 5.59 6.25 1.92
C VAL A 6 6.15 5.50 3.10
N ARG A 7 5.27 4.80 3.82
CA ARG A 7 5.67 3.84 4.83
C ARG A 7 5.40 2.43 4.32
N VAL A 8 6.42 1.57 4.43
CA VAL A 8 6.32 0.17 4.01
C VAL A 8 6.45 -0.75 5.22
N ARG A 9 5.54 -1.72 5.30
CA ARG A 9 5.48 -2.77 6.32
C ARG A 9 5.28 -4.13 5.65
N GLY A 10 5.57 -5.19 6.39
CA GLY A 10 5.40 -6.57 5.91
C GLY A 10 6.66 -7.21 5.35
N ILE A 11 6.51 -8.42 4.82
CA ILE A 11 7.62 -9.26 4.39
C ILE A 11 8.40 -8.73 3.18
N TYR A 12 7.75 -7.90 2.34
CA TYR A 12 8.36 -7.31 1.15
C TYR A 12 9.05 -5.96 1.40
N SER A 13 9.08 -5.52 2.66
CA SER A 13 9.43 -4.15 3.03
C SER A 13 10.83 -3.71 2.58
N THR A 14 11.83 -4.60 2.60
CA THR A 14 13.19 -4.24 2.15
C THR A 14 13.22 -3.95 0.65
N ALA A 15 12.72 -4.86 -0.19
CA ALA A 15 12.76 -4.71 -1.65
C ALA A 15 11.89 -3.55 -2.13
N LEU A 16 10.68 -3.39 -1.55
CA LEU A 16 9.79 -2.29 -1.92
C LEU A 16 10.35 -0.93 -1.48
N SER A 17 10.96 -0.84 -0.29
CA SER A 17 11.59 0.42 0.13
C SER A 17 12.73 0.83 -0.80
N TYR A 18 13.52 -0.15 -1.28
CA TYR A 18 14.57 0.11 -2.26
C TYR A 18 13.99 0.62 -3.58
N ILE A 19 13.07 -0.13 -4.21
CA ILE A 19 12.46 0.25 -5.50
C ILE A 19 11.83 1.64 -5.40
N LEU A 20 11.05 1.91 -4.35
CA LEU A 20 10.36 3.18 -4.19
C LEU A 20 11.34 4.34 -3.94
N SER A 21 12.42 4.10 -3.18
CA SER A 21 13.47 5.10 -2.99
C SER A 21 14.16 5.47 -4.31
N GLU A 22 14.51 4.47 -5.13
CA GLU A 22 15.11 4.69 -6.46
C GLU A 22 14.18 5.46 -7.41
N MET A 23 12.87 5.35 -7.21
CA MET A 23 11.85 6.04 -7.99
C MET A 23 11.49 7.43 -7.42
N GLY A 24 12.22 7.89 -6.41
CA GLY A 24 12.09 9.22 -5.82
C GLY A 24 11.00 9.35 -4.77
N PHE A 25 10.44 8.26 -4.25
CA PHE A 25 9.54 8.33 -3.10
C PHE A 25 10.33 8.55 -1.80
N ARG A 26 9.74 9.29 -0.87
CA ARG A 26 10.35 9.53 0.44
C ARG A 26 9.94 8.41 1.40
N ILE A 27 10.87 7.52 1.75
CA ILE A 27 10.60 6.45 2.71
C ILE A 27 10.57 7.03 4.14
N VAL A 28 9.43 6.93 4.80
CA VAL A 28 9.24 7.41 6.18
C VAL A 28 9.04 6.27 7.16
N GLN A 29 9.48 6.48 8.39
CA GLN A 29 9.40 5.51 9.48
C GLN A 29 9.94 4.11 9.09
N PRO A 30 11.10 4.00 8.40
CA PRO A 30 11.70 2.68 8.12
C PRO A 30 12.04 1.96 9.43
N SER A 31 12.10 0.63 9.40
CA SER A 31 12.72 -0.11 10.52
C SER A 31 14.23 0.14 10.54
N ASP A 32 14.88 -0.05 11.69
CA ASP A 32 16.33 0.13 11.81
C ASP A 32 17.09 -0.72 10.79
N THR A 33 16.66 -1.97 10.59
CA THR A 33 17.23 -2.88 9.59
C THR A 33 17.15 -2.34 8.17
N ILE A 34 16.01 -1.77 7.76
CA ILE A 34 15.85 -1.23 6.40
C ILE A 34 16.67 0.06 6.25
N ARG A 35 16.65 0.90 7.29
CA ARG A 35 17.43 2.13 7.37
C ARG A 35 18.91 1.86 7.15
N GLU A 36 19.46 0.89 7.87
CA GLU A 36 20.87 0.50 7.79
C GLU A 36 21.22 -0.12 6.44
N ARG A 37 20.39 -1.04 5.92
CA ARG A 37 20.64 -1.71 4.64
C ARG A 37 20.62 -0.77 3.44
N LEU A 38 19.74 0.22 3.46
CA LEU A 38 19.50 1.11 2.33
C LEU A 38 20.12 2.50 2.52
N GLY A 39 20.78 2.76 3.65
CA GLY A 39 21.37 4.07 3.95
C GLY A 39 20.32 5.19 4.03
N LEU A 40 19.10 4.87 4.45
CA LEU A 40 18.00 5.84 4.50
C LEU A 40 18.06 6.68 5.79
N GLU A 41 17.52 7.89 5.74
CA GLU A 41 17.29 8.69 6.94
C GLU A 41 16.05 8.22 7.70
N TYR A 42 16.06 8.38 9.02
CA TYR A 42 14.87 8.12 9.83
C TYR A 42 13.97 9.36 9.90
N LEU A 43 12.88 9.33 9.15
CA LEU A 43 11.90 10.40 9.10
C LEU A 43 10.65 10.03 9.93
N LYS A 44 10.29 10.87 10.90
CA LYS A 44 9.13 10.67 11.80
C LYS A 44 7.79 11.12 11.22
N GLU A 45 7.79 11.70 10.03
CA GLU A 45 6.60 12.25 9.36
C GLU A 45 5.50 11.20 9.21
N SER A 46 4.24 11.65 9.22
CA SER A 46 3.10 10.80 8.87
C SER A 46 3.17 10.45 7.38
N PRO A 47 3.01 9.17 7.00
CA PRO A 47 3.02 8.79 5.59
C PRO A 47 1.76 9.29 4.88
N GLU A 48 1.93 9.76 3.65
CA GLU A 48 0.81 9.99 2.73
C GLU A 48 0.26 8.68 2.15
N VAL A 49 1.13 7.65 2.04
CA VAL A 49 0.75 6.31 1.59
C VAL A 49 1.36 5.23 2.49
N ASP A 50 0.52 4.28 2.88
CA ASP A 50 0.89 3.05 3.56
C ASP A 50 0.87 1.86 2.60
N ILE A 51 1.93 1.04 2.66
CA ILE A 51 2.02 -0.25 1.98
C ILE A 51 2.21 -1.35 3.01
N VAL A 52 1.38 -2.38 2.93
CA VAL A 52 1.47 -3.59 3.76
C VAL A 52 1.21 -4.82 2.90
N ASP A 53 1.77 -5.96 3.26
CA ASP A 53 1.42 -7.24 2.64
C ASP A 53 -0.05 -7.61 2.87
N THR A 54 -0.55 -8.44 1.96
CA THR A 54 -1.87 -9.09 2.10
C THR A 54 -1.77 -10.19 3.15
N ASP A 55 -2.90 -10.56 3.76
CA ASP A 55 -2.94 -11.55 4.83
C ASP A 55 -2.45 -12.94 4.38
N GLY A 56 -2.59 -13.25 3.08
CA GLY A 56 -2.07 -14.47 2.46
C GLY A 56 -0.63 -14.34 1.96
N HIS A 57 0.04 -13.21 2.19
CA HIS A 57 1.40 -12.92 1.72
C HIS A 57 1.63 -13.17 0.23
N ASN A 58 0.61 -12.93 -0.61
CA ASN A 58 0.65 -13.14 -2.07
C ASN A 58 0.53 -11.81 -2.84
N GLY A 59 0.89 -10.70 -2.19
CA GLY A 59 0.77 -9.37 -2.76
C GLY A 59 0.73 -8.30 -1.68
N ILE A 60 0.47 -7.07 -2.11
CA ILE A 60 0.45 -5.89 -1.24
C ILE A 60 -0.88 -5.14 -1.31
N ARG A 61 -1.19 -4.42 -0.24
CA ARG A 61 -2.23 -3.40 -0.15
C ARG A 61 -1.56 -2.04 -0.06
N VAL A 62 -2.01 -1.12 -0.90
CA VAL A 62 -1.56 0.28 -0.94
C VAL A 62 -2.78 1.14 -0.57
N LYS A 63 -2.63 2.03 0.41
CA LYS A 63 -3.70 2.93 0.87
C LYS A 63 -3.14 4.30 1.24
N GLY A 64 -3.86 5.37 0.97
CA GLY A 64 -3.38 6.71 1.26
C GLY A 64 -4.06 7.76 0.40
N LEU A 65 -3.38 8.88 0.18
CA LEU A 65 -3.81 9.91 -0.76
C LEU A 65 -3.94 9.33 -2.18
N GLU A 66 -5.02 9.69 -2.87
CA GLU A 66 -5.39 9.13 -4.16
C GLU A 66 -4.27 9.28 -5.21
N ASN A 67 -3.71 10.48 -5.35
CA ASN A 67 -2.59 10.75 -6.24
C ASN A 67 -1.31 9.96 -5.87
N GLY A 68 -1.06 9.73 -4.58
CA GLY A 68 0.06 8.93 -4.10
C GLY A 68 -0.10 7.45 -4.43
N VAL A 69 -1.31 6.91 -4.24
CA VAL A 69 -1.66 5.52 -4.59
C VAL A 69 -1.54 5.31 -6.11
N GLU A 70 -2.04 6.24 -6.91
CA GLU A 70 -1.93 6.19 -8.37
C GLU A 70 -0.48 6.20 -8.82
N LYS A 71 0.33 7.10 -8.25
CA LYS A 71 1.74 7.18 -8.59
C LYS A 71 2.49 5.89 -8.25
N ILE A 72 2.23 5.28 -7.09
CA ILE A 72 2.81 3.99 -6.72
C ILE A 72 2.35 2.89 -7.65
N GLN A 73 1.06 2.86 -8.03
CA GLN A 73 0.52 1.87 -8.95
C GLN A 73 1.27 1.92 -10.29
N ASP A 74 1.46 3.10 -10.85
CA ASP A 74 2.14 3.29 -12.14
C ASP A 74 3.61 2.88 -12.04
N THR A 75 4.32 3.32 -10.98
CA THR A 75 5.71 2.91 -10.74
C THR A 75 5.86 1.40 -10.61
N LEU A 76 5.01 0.74 -9.83
CA LEU A 76 5.11 -0.71 -9.64
C LEU A 76 4.72 -1.49 -10.90
N ARG A 77 3.80 -0.95 -11.72
CA ARG A 77 3.42 -1.55 -13.00
C ARG A 77 4.61 -1.60 -13.95
N ASP A 78 5.40 -0.52 -13.99
CA ASP A 78 6.57 -0.42 -14.86
C ASP A 78 7.71 -1.34 -14.39
N VAL A 79 7.93 -1.44 -13.08
CA VAL A 79 9.07 -2.20 -12.51
C VAL A 79 8.76 -3.70 -12.34
N LEU A 80 7.53 -4.07 -12.03
CA LEU A 80 7.14 -5.43 -11.64
C LEU A 80 6.20 -6.09 -12.64
N TYR A 81 6.54 -6.04 -13.93
CA TYR A 81 5.72 -6.68 -14.95
C TYR A 81 5.97 -8.20 -15.03
N PRO A 82 4.93 -9.06 -15.08
CA PRO A 82 3.50 -8.73 -15.02
C PRO A 82 2.93 -8.65 -13.60
N SER A 83 2.22 -7.56 -13.28
CA SER A 83 1.54 -7.34 -11.99
C SER A 83 0.04 -7.12 -12.16
N ILE A 84 -0.75 -7.67 -11.23
CA ILE A 84 -2.22 -7.53 -11.19
C ILE A 84 -2.59 -6.46 -10.17
N PHE A 85 -3.42 -5.50 -10.60
CA PHE A 85 -3.89 -4.40 -9.75
C PHE A 85 -5.40 -4.46 -9.60
N ARG A 86 -5.87 -4.31 -8.36
CA ARG A 86 -7.30 -4.22 -8.03
C ARG A 86 -7.54 -2.99 -7.17
N ARG A 87 -8.30 -2.02 -7.70
CA ARG A 87 -8.72 -0.82 -6.95
C ARG A 87 -10.04 -1.10 -6.25
N TYR A 88 -10.11 -0.74 -4.97
CA TYR A 88 -11.35 -0.72 -4.22
C TYR A 88 -11.82 0.72 -4.11
N PRO A 89 -13.05 1.06 -4.51
CA PRO A 89 -13.55 2.44 -4.45
C PRO A 89 -13.86 2.88 -3.02
N LEU A 90 -13.80 1.96 -2.06
CA LEU A 90 -14.06 2.21 -0.66
C LEU A 90 -12.74 2.32 0.11
N TYR A 91 -12.64 3.36 0.90
CA TYR A 91 -11.60 3.55 1.90
C TYR A 91 -11.66 2.41 2.94
N MET A 92 -10.52 1.77 3.18
CA MET A 92 -10.42 0.77 4.25
C MET A 92 -10.74 1.41 5.60
N ASN A 93 -11.59 0.75 6.39
CA ASN A 93 -12.10 1.24 7.68
C ASN A 93 -12.98 2.50 7.57
N GLY A 94 -13.42 2.87 6.36
CA GLY A 94 -14.43 3.90 6.18
C GLY A 94 -15.78 3.47 6.76
N ILE A 95 -16.51 4.42 7.33
CA ILE A 95 -17.91 4.21 7.74
C ILE A 95 -18.79 4.58 6.55
N TYR A 96 -19.58 3.62 6.08
CA TYR A 96 -20.46 3.79 4.93
C TYR A 96 -21.91 3.57 5.33
N LYS A 97 -22.79 4.45 4.86
CA LYS A 97 -24.23 4.22 4.92
C LYS A 97 -24.66 3.38 3.72
N GLY A 98 -24.96 2.10 3.96
CA GLY A 98 -25.50 1.19 2.95
C GLY A 98 -27.03 1.17 2.94
N VAL A 99 -27.62 0.79 1.81
CA VAL A 99 -29.03 0.38 1.70
C VAL A 99 -29.04 -1.08 1.29
N VAL A 100 -29.73 -1.93 2.06
CA VAL A 100 -29.91 -3.34 1.71
C VAL A 100 -30.80 -3.41 0.47
N LYS A 101 -30.27 -3.97 -0.63
CA LYS A 101 -31.01 -4.15 -1.89
C LYS A 101 -31.64 -5.53 -2.00
N GLU A 102 -30.95 -6.54 -1.50
CA GLU A 102 -31.36 -7.93 -1.57
C GLU A 102 -30.79 -8.69 -0.37
N ILE A 103 -31.51 -9.69 0.11
CA ILE A 103 -31.07 -10.60 1.17
C ILE A 103 -31.18 -12.01 0.61
N ASP A 104 -30.05 -12.69 0.48
CA ASP A 104 -30.02 -14.11 0.11
C ASP A 104 -30.24 -14.99 1.36
N TYR A 105 -31.37 -15.68 1.39
CA TYR A 105 -31.74 -16.58 2.49
C TYR A 105 -31.31 -18.04 2.26
N SER A 106 -30.65 -18.37 1.15
CA SER A 106 -30.28 -19.75 0.77
C SER A 106 -29.36 -20.46 1.76
N LYS A 107 -28.64 -19.73 2.62
CA LYS A 107 -27.77 -20.30 3.67
C LYS A 107 -28.42 -20.47 5.05
N ARG A 108 -29.71 -20.13 5.22
CA ARG A 108 -30.47 -20.50 6.43
C ARG A 108 -31.12 -21.87 6.24
N ALA A 109 -30.31 -22.91 6.16
CA ALA A 109 -30.78 -24.28 6.26
C ALA A 109 -30.03 -24.97 7.40
N ASN A 110 -30.79 -25.18 8.49
CA ASN A 110 -30.52 -25.88 9.75
C ASN A 110 -29.56 -25.22 10.75
#